data_AF-M7UJE9-F1
#
_entry.id   AF-M7UJE9-F1
#
_cell.length_a   1.000
_cell.length_b   1.000
_cell.length_c   1.000
_cell.angle_alpha   90.00
_cell.angle_beta   90.00
_cell.angle_gamma   90.00
#
_symmetry.space_group_name_H-M   'P 1'
#
loop_
_entity.id
_entity.type
_entity.pdbx_description
1 polymer ?
#
loop_
_entity_poly.entity_id
_entity_poly.type
_entity_poly.pdbx_seq_one_letter_code
_entity_poly.pdbx_strand_id
1 'polypeptide(L)'
;MKLNISFPANGSQKLIDIEDERKLRVFMDKRMGAEVPGDSVGDEFKGYIFKITGGNDKQGFPMKQGVMHPTRVRLLLSEGHSCYRPRRTGERKRKSVRGCIVAMDLSVLALSIVKQGESDIPGVTDVVHPKRLGPKRATKIRKFFGLTKEDDVRKFVIRREVQPKGEGKKVYTKAPKIQRLVTPQRLQHKRHRLALKRRNAERTKDAASEYAAILAKRVSEAKNAKVDARKRRASSMHTNLKWTAYYYLGWRFWNANDVLLICFDIPLYCQLQWMVLPAESLSLNFFLTLFPFPTRSTFQIPVMLYAILKFSNPVALTHPLVDSMPNTCLVGTIRDRRYARI
;
A
#
# COMPACT_ATOMS: atom_id res chain seq x y z
N MET A 1 -18.17 25.34 -41.12
CA MET A 1 -17.82 24.49 -39.95
C MET A 1 -16.77 25.24 -39.17
N LYS A 2 -16.92 25.31 -37.85
CA LYS A 2 -16.02 26.11 -36.99
C LYS A 2 -14.78 25.31 -36.64
N LEU A 3 -13.60 25.88 -36.88
CA LEU A 3 -12.33 25.36 -36.37
C LEU A 3 -11.98 26.10 -35.08
N ASN A 4 -11.87 25.37 -33.98
CA ASN A 4 -11.33 25.88 -32.72
C ASN A 4 -9.84 25.51 -32.64
N ILE A 5 -8.98 26.46 -32.98
CA ILE A 5 -7.52 26.26 -33.07
C ILE A 5 -6.89 26.72 -31.76
N SER A 6 -6.04 25.87 -31.18
CA SER A 6 -5.31 26.14 -29.95
C SER A 6 -3.80 26.05 -30.17
N PHE A 7 -3.03 26.90 -29.49
CA PHE A 7 -1.56 26.80 -29.47
C PHE A 7 -1.06 26.50 -28.04
N PRO A 8 -0.72 25.23 -27.74
CA PRO A 8 -0.37 24.81 -26.38
C PRO A 8 0.87 25.48 -25.77
N ALA A 9 1.78 26.01 -26.60
CA ALA A 9 2.96 26.72 -26.14
C ALA A 9 2.61 28.07 -25.48
N ASN A 10 1.80 28.88 -26.18
CA ASN A 10 1.39 30.21 -25.74
C ASN A 10 0.16 30.20 -24.84
N GLY A 11 -0.64 29.13 -24.86
CA GLY A 11 -1.89 29.02 -24.07
C GLY A 11 -3.06 29.82 -24.65
N SER A 12 -2.95 30.23 -25.91
CA SER A 12 -3.94 30.96 -26.70
C SER A 12 -4.86 30.01 -27.49
N GLN A 13 -6.03 30.51 -27.87
CA GLN A 13 -6.98 29.81 -28.75
C GLN A 13 -7.81 30.82 -29.54
N LYS A 14 -8.20 30.45 -30.76
CA LYS A 14 -9.09 31.25 -31.63
C LYS A 14 -10.08 30.32 -32.32
N LEU A 15 -11.33 30.77 -32.39
CA LEU A 15 -12.36 30.13 -33.20
C LEU A 15 -12.47 30.86 -34.54
N ILE A 16 -12.39 30.10 -35.62
CA ILE A 16 -12.46 30.58 -37.00
C ILE A 16 -13.61 29.81 -37.67
N ASP A 17 -14.50 30.50 -38.39
CA ASP A 17 -15.51 29.82 -39.20
C ASP A 17 -15.00 29.64 -40.63
N ILE A 18 -15.26 28.48 -41.21
CA ILE A 18 -14.87 28.14 -42.57
C ILE A 18 -16.08 27.56 -43.29
N GLU A 19 -16.57 28.29 -44.29
CA GLU A 19 -17.76 27.92 -45.06
C GLU A 19 -17.40 27.02 -46.25
N ASP A 20 -16.25 27.25 -46.89
CA ASP A 20 -15.78 26.47 -48.04
C ASP A 20 -15.40 25.02 -47.67
N GLU A 21 -16.14 24.08 -48.23
CA GLU A 21 -15.96 22.64 -48.07
C GLU A 21 -14.61 22.12 -48.62
N ARG A 22 -14.02 22.78 -49.62
CA ARG A 22 -12.73 22.35 -50.21
C ARG A 22 -11.61 22.39 -49.16
N LYS A 23 -11.58 23.46 -48.36
CA LYS A 23 -10.65 23.66 -47.23
C LYS A 23 -10.86 22.63 -46.11
N LEU A 24 -12.10 22.15 -45.94
CA LEU A 24 -12.46 21.18 -44.90
C LEU A 24 -12.17 19.73 -45.30
N ARG A 25 -12.14 19.42 -46.60
CA ARG A 25 -11.92 18.07 -47.15
C ARG A 25 -10.66 17.38 -46.60
N VAL A 26 -9.60 18.13 -46.34
CA VAL A 26 -8.32 17.61 -45.83
C VAL A 26 -8.44 17.00 -44.41
N PHE A 27 -9.43 17.42 -43.63
CA PHE A 27 -9.74 16.83 -42.32
C PHE A 27 -10.67 15.60 -42.41
N MET A 28 -11.34 15.35 -43.54
CA MET A 28 -12.30 14.26 -43.68
C MET A 28 -11.62 12.88 -43.67
N ASP A 29 -12.32 11.89 -43.13
CA ASP A 29 -11.84 10.51 -42.90
C ASP A 29 -10.59 10.38 -42.01
N LYS A 30 -10.04 11.50 -41.53
CA LYS A 30 -9.00 11.53 -40.51
C LYS A 30 -9.60 11.19 -39.15
N ARG A 31 -8.79 10.56 -38.31
CA ARG A 31 -9.15 10.16 -36.95
C ARG A 31 -8.65 11.21 -35.95
N MET A 32 -9.36 11.38 -34.84
CA MET A 32 -8.82 12.06 -33.67
C MET A 32 -7.43 11.51 -33.30
N GLY A 33 -6.49 12.42 -33.05
CA GLY A 33 -5.07 12.15 -32.82
C GLY A 33 -4.19 12.21 -34.07
N ALA A 34 -4.77 12.21 -35.28
CA ALA A 34 -4.02 12.36 -36.53
C ALA A 34 -3.46 13.78 -36.68
N GLU A 35 -2.30 13.87 -37.32
CA GLU A 35 -1.66 15.11 -37.76
C GLU A 35 -2.00 15.38 -39.22
N VAL A 36 -2.26 16.64 -39.54
CA VAL A 36 -2.85 17.12 -40.79
C VAL A 36 -2.17 18.45 -41.16
N PRO A 37 -1.69 18.62 -42.41
CA PRO A 37 -1.10 19.88 -42.85
C PRO A 37 -2.15 20.99 -42.90
N GLY A 38 -1.75 22.20 -42.49
CA GLY A 38 -2.60 23.40 -42.51
C GLY A 38 -2.70 24.07 -43.87
N ASP A 39 -1.77 23.79 -44.78
CA ASP A 39 -1.57 24.48 -46.06
C ASP A 39 -2.86 24.62 -46.91
N SER A 40 -3.70 23.59 -46.92
CA SER A 40 -4.94 23.57 -47.73
C SER A 40 -6.12 24.33 -47.10
N VAL A 41 -5.98 24.83 -45.87
CA VAL A 41 -7.03 25.57 -45.16
C VAL A 41 -6.99 27.07 -45.54
N GLY A 42 -5.80 27.59 -45.81
CA GLY A 42 -5.58 28.97 -46.24
C GLY A 42 -4.11 29.38 -46.07
N ASP A 43 -3.71 30.46 -46.75
CA ASP A 43 -2.30 30.87 -46.84
C ASP A 43 -1.72 31.28 -45.47
N GLU A 44 -2.55 31.79 -44.55
CA GLU A 44 -2.21 32.03 -43.13
C GLU A 44 -1.74 30.76 -42.38
N PHE A 45 -2.09 29.57 -42.87
CA PHE A 45 -1.79 28.29 -42.24
C PHE A 45 -0.68 27.50 -42.97
N LYS A 46 0.03 28.14 -43.89
CA LYS A 46 1.13 27.52 -44.64
C LYS A 46 2.30 27.14 -43.71
N GLY A 47 2.74 25.89 -43.81
CA GLY A 47 3.78 25.30 -42.97
C GLY A 47 3.30 24.82 -41.59
N TYR A 48 2.04 25.10 -41.20
CA TYR A 48 1.50 24.63 -39.92
C TYR A 48 1.13 23.15 -39.98
N ILE A 49 1.36 22.45 -38.87
CA ILE A 49 0.85 21.08 -38.67
C ILE A 49 -0.16 21.11 -37.53
N PHE A 50 -1.40 20.79 -37.86
CA PHE A 50 -2.49 20.64 -36.90
C PHE A 50 -2.66 19.19 -36.47
N LYS A 51 -2.99 18.98 -35.20
CA LYS A 51 -3.43 17.69 -34.68
C LYS A 51 -4.91 17.77 -34.32
N ILE A 52 -5.71 16.82 -34.79
CA ILE A 52 -7.14 16.74 -34.48
C ILE A 52 -7.29 16.28 -33.03
N THR A 53 -7.75 17.15 -32.14
CA THR A 53 -7.91 16.84 -30.70
C THR A 53 -9.31 16.33 -30.34
N GLY A 54 -10.31 16.59 -31.18
CA GLY A 54 -11.70 16.24 -30.96
C GLY A 54 -12.65 17.19 -31.69
N GLY A 55 -13.89 17.27 -31.22
CA GLY A 55 -14.91 18.13 -31.79
C GLY A 55 -16.29 17.88 -31.21
N ASN A 56 -17.26 18.63 -31.72
CA ASN A 56 -18.68 18.52 -31.40
C ASN A 56 -19.50 18.40 -32.68
N ASP A 57 -20.40 17.43 -32.66
CA ASP A 57 -21.44 17.19 -33.66
C ASP A 57 -22.43 18.39 -33.73
N LYS A 58 -23.19 18.53 -34.81
CA LYS A 58 -24.21 19.60 -35.00
C LYS A 58 -25.22 19.66 -33.84
N GLN A 59 -25.63 18.51 -33.31
CA GLN A 59 -26.52 18.41 -32.12
C GLN A 59 -25.73 18.39 -30.78
N GLY A 60 -24.48 18.87 -30.76
CA GLY A 60 -23.67 19.09 -29.55
C GLY A 60 -22.99 17.86 -28.96
N PHE A 61 -23.23 16.65 -29.48
CA PHE A 61 -22.60 15.43 -28.98
C PHE A 61 -21.07 15.47 -29.19
N PRO A 62 -20.25 15.25 -28.14
CA PRO A 62 -18.80 15.31 -28.25
C PRO A 62 -18.24 14.04 -28.92
N MET A 63 -17.13 14.20 -29.65
CA MET A 63 -16.34 13.08 -30.19
C MET A 63 -15.59 12.31 -29.10
N LYS A 64 -15.29 11.02 -29.34
CA LYS A 64 -14.56 10.15 -28.40
C LYS A 64 -13.54 9.26 -29.10
N GLN A 65 -12.28 9.34 -28.62
CA GLN A 65 -11.19 8.46 -29.04
C GLN A 65 -11.56 6.97 -28.93
N GLY A 66 -11.17 6.18 -29.93
CA GLY A 66 -11.36 4.72 -29.97
C GLY A 66 -12.74 4.27 -30.48
N VAL A 67 -13.68 5.18 -30.72
CA VAL A 67 -14.97 4.85 -31.36
C VAL A 67 -14.80 4.96 -32.88
N MET A 68 -14.43 3.84 -33.51
CA MET A 68 -14.00 3.75 -34.91
C MET A 68 -15.18 3.82 -35.90
N HIS A 69 -15.99 4.86 -35.77
CA HIS A 69 -17.18 5.12 -36.57
C HIS A 69 -17.21 6.60 -36.97
N PRO A 70 -17.76 6.99 -38.13
CA PRO A 70 -18.01 8.39 -38.42
C PRO A 70 -19.13 8.94 -37.54
N THR A 71 -20.30 8.30 -37.51
CA THR A 71 -21.51 8.85 -36.83
C THR A 71 -21.59 8.53 -35.32
N ARG A 72 -22.78 8.55 -34.71
CA ARG A 72 -22.98 8.39 -33.25
C ARG A 72 -23.22 6.94 -32.83
N VAL A 73 -22.69 6.58 -31.66
CA VAL A 73 -22.90 5.27 -31.02
C VAL A 73 -23.33 5.46 -29.56
N ARG A 74 -24.18 4.55 -29.03
CA ARG A 74 -24.63 4.56 -27.62
C ARG A 74 -23.79 3.63 -26.74
N LEU A 75 -22.84 4.20 -25.99
CA LEU A 75 -21.90 3.47 -25.14
C LEU A 75 -22.27 3.53 -23.67
N LEU A 76 -21.98 2.46 -22.91
CA LEU A 76 -22.16 2.40 -21.46
C LEU A 76 -20.92 2.95 -20.74
N LEU A 77 -21.00 4.19 -20.23
CA LEU A 77 -19.87 4.90 -19.63
C LEU A 77 -19.90 4.84 -18.10
N SER A 78 -18.77 4.51 -17.48
CA SER A 78 -18.45 4.61 -16.05
C SER A 78 -17.60 5.85 -15.73
N GLU A 79 -17.20 5.99 -14.46
CA GLU A 79 -16.15 6.91 -14.03
C GLU A 79 -14.83 6.72 -14.83
N GLY A 80 -14.06 7.80 -14.97
CA GLY A 80 -12.78 7.82 -15.69
C GLY A 80 -12.88 7.91 -17.22
N HIS A 81 -14.00 7.54 -17.83
CA HIS A 81 -14.18 7.69 -19.28
C HIS A 81 -14.50 9.13 -19.70
N SER A 82 -13.93 9.56 -20.83
CA SER A 82 -14.32 10.80 -21.52
C SER A 82 -15.81 10.82 -21.88
N CYS A 83 -16.36 12.05 -21.99
CA CYS A 83 -17.75 12.39 -22.32
C CYS A 83 -18.79 12.10 -21.21
N TYR A 84 -18.38 11.64 -20.03
CA TYR A 84 -19.25 11.41 -18.89
C TYR A 84 -18.57 11.77 -17.56
N ARG A 85 -19.40 12.19 -16.59
CA ARG A 85 -19.01 12.35 -15.19
C ARG A 85 -20.16 11.80 -14.35
N PRO A 86 -19.93 10.75 -13.53
CA PRO A 86 -20.98 10.17 -12.70
C PRO A 86 -21.46 11.16 -11.64
N ARG A 87 -22.66 10.90 -11.11
CA ARG A 87 -23.25 11.63 -9.98
C ARG A 87 -23.23 10.81 -8.69
N ARG A 88 -23.23 9.49 -8.79
CA ARG A 88 -23.00 8.54 -7.68
C ARG A 88 -21.79 7.66 -7.96
N THR A 89 -21.10 7.23 -6.91
CA THR A 89 -20.00 6.26 -7.01
C THR A 89 -20.50 4.94 -7.60
N GLY A 90 -19.79 4.40 -8.59
CA GLY A 90 -20.20 3.18 -9.29
C GLY A 90 -21.31 3.35 -10.35
N GLU A 91 -21.84 4.57 -10.55
CA GLU A 91 -22.85 4.84 -11.59
C GLU A 91 -22.27 4.57 -12.98
N ARG A 92 -22.98 3.75 -13.78
CA ARG A 92 -22.72 3.56 -15.21
C ARG A 92 -23.94 4.04 -15.99
N LYS A 93 -23.76 4.89 -17.01
CA LYS A 93 -24.86 5.43 -17.81
C LYS A 93 -24.62 5.24 -19.30
N ARG A 94 -25.61 4.69 -20.01
CA ARG A 94 -25.57 4.59 -21.48
C ARG A 94 -25.84 5.97 -22.08
N LYS A 95 -24.90 6.48 -22.89
CA LYS A 95 -24.96 7.80 -23.55
C LYS A 95 -24.63 7.68 -25.03
N SER A 96 -25.29 8.49 -25.85
CA SER A 96 -24.87 8.75 -27.24
C SER A 96 -23.59 9.58 -27.24
N VAL A 97 -22.63 9.20 -28.06
CA VAL A 97 -21.33 9.86 -28.24
C VAL A 97 -20.99 9.84 -29.73
N ARG A 98 -20.31 10.88 -30.22
CA ARG A 98 -19.83 10.93 -31.61
C ARG A 98 -18.55 10.10 -31.76
N GLY A 99 -18.38 9.42 -32.89
CA GLY A 99 -17.18 8.66 -33.19
C GLY A 99 -15.91 9.51 -33.34
N CYS A 100 -14.77 8.86 -33.57
CA CYS A 100 -13.47 9.51 -33.68
C CYS A 100 -13.09 9.92 -35.12
N ILE A 101 -13.83 9.45 -36.12
CA ILE A 101 -13.61 9.79 -37.54
C ILE A 101 -14.33 11.11 -37.84
N VAL A 102 -13.62 12.04 -38.48
CA VAL A 102 -14.13 13.36 -38.85
C VAL A 102 -15.00 13.27 -40.11
N ALA A 103 -16.13 13.98 -40.10
CA ALA A 103 -17.11 14.04 -41.19
C ALA A 103 -17.80 15.43 -41.21
N MET A 104 -18.48 15.75 -42.33
CA MET A 104 -19.09 17.05 -42.62
C MET A 104 -20.30 17.45 -41.74
N ASP A 105 -20.82 16.53 -40.93
CA ASP A 105 -21.91 16.75 -39.98
C ASP A 105 -21.44 17.18 -38.57
N LEU A 106 -20.16 17.51 -38.41
CA LEU A 106 -19.67 18.25 -37.25
C LEU A 106 -20.04 19.75 -37.31
N SER A 107 -20.15 20.38 -36.14
CA SER A 107 -20.32 21.84 -36.01
C SER A 107 -18.99 22.51 -35.65
N VAL A 108 -18.23 21.92 -34.73
CA VAL A 108 -16.92 22.41 -34.30
C VAL A 108 -15.89 21.28 -34.37
N LEU A 109 -14.77 21.53 -35.03
CA LEU A 109 -13.58 20.68 -34.99
C LEU A 109 -12.51 21.36 -34.11
N ALA A 110 -11.94 20.63 -33.16
CA ALA A 110 -10.94 21.16 -32.23
C ALA A 110 -9.53 20.73 -32.65
N LEU A 111 -8.68 21.70 -32.95
CA LEU A 111 -7.32 21.51 -33.45
C LEU A 111 -6.29 22.04 -32.45
N SER A 112 -5.15 21.37 -32.36
CA SER A 112 -3.96 21.89 -31.67
C SER A 112 -2.79 22.00 -32.63
N ILE A 113 -2.14 23.16 -32.68
CA ILE A 113 -0.90 23.34 -33.43
C ILE A 113 0.21 22.50 -32.80
N VAL A 114 0.88 21.67 -33.61
CA VAL A 114 2.05 20.86 -33.24
C VAL A 114 3.34 21.54 -33.71
N LYS A 115 3.32 22.04 -34.95
CA LYS A 115 4.43 22.80 -35.56
C LYS A 115 3.88 24.13 -36.06
N GLN A 116 4.57 25.23 -35.73
CA GLN A 116 4.31 26.57 -36.25
C GLN A 116 4.79 26.67 -37.71
N GLY A 117 4.02 27.37 -38.54
CA GLY A 117 4.36 27.65 -39.94
C GLY A 117 5.19 28.91 -40.14
N GLU A 118 5.14 29.46 -41.36
CA GLU A 118 5.95 30.62 -41.78
C GLU A 118 5.35 31.96 -41.30
N SER A 119 4.02 32.10 -41.39
CA SER A 119 3.25 33.30 -41.04
C SER A 119 2.67 33.20 -39.64
N ASP A 120 2.55 34.32 -38.92
CA ASP A 120 1.88 34.36 -37.62
C ASP A 120 0.35 34.48 -37.78
N ILE A 121 -0.39 33.83 -36.87
CA ILE A 121 -1.86 33.76 -36.88
C ILE A 121 -2.40 34.75 -35.83
N PRO A 122 -3.14 35.80 -36.26
CA PRO A 122 -3.50 36.91 -35.37
C PRO A 122 -4.36 36.45 -34.20
N GLY A 123 -3.88 36.70 -32.97
CA GLY A 123 -4.49 36.29 -31.71
C GLY A 123 -4.21 34.85 -31.27
N VAL A 124 -3.40 34.08 -32.02
CA VAL A 124 -2.97 32.72 -31.65
C VAL A 124 -1.46 32.69 -31.39
N THR A 125 -0.62 33.06 -32.35
CA THR A 125 0.84 32.98 -32.16
C THR A 125 1.43 34.27 -31.58
N ASP A 126 0.89 35.45 -31.89
CA ASP A 126 1.38 36.73 -31.34
C ASP A 126 1.15 36.88 -29.82
N VAL A 127 0.04 36.36 -29.27
CA VAL A 127 -0.33 36.59 -27.86
C VAL A 127 0.10 35.42 -26.96
N VAL A 128 0.99 35.71 -26.01
CA VAL A 128 1.46 34.76 -24.99
C VAL A 128 0.70 34.93 -23.67
N HIS A 129 0.04 33.88 -23.19
CA HIS A 129 -0.66 33.86 -21.90
C HIS A 129 0.15 33.12 -20.82
N PRO A 130 0.76 33.82 -19.84
CA PRO A 130 1.59 33.18 -18.82
C PRO A 130 0.78 32.28 -17.88
N LYS A 131 1.41 31.19 -17.42
CA LYS A 131 0.78 30.21 -16.51
C LYS A 131 0.47 30.83 -15.15
N ARG A 132 -0.81 31.12 -14.90
CA ARG A 132 -1.34 31.79 -13.69
C ARG A 132 -0.94 31.18 -12.34
N LEU A 133 -0.60 29.89 -12.27
CA LEU A 133 -0.31 29.16 -11.03
C LEU A 133 1.03 28.41 -11.10
N GLY A 134 1.92 28.74 -10.17
CA GLY A 134 3.19 28.04 -9.97
C GLY A 134 3.08 26.71 -9.20
N PRO A 135 4.18 25.96 -9.06
CA PRO A 135 4.21 24.68 -8.36
C PRO A 135 3.90 24.78 -6.85
N LYS A 136 2.94 23.98 -6.35
CA LYS A 136 2.56 23.94 -4.91
C LYS A 136 3.33 22.92 -4.06
N ARG A 137 3.88 21.87 -4.65
CA ARG A 137 4.53 20.76 -3.93
C ARG A 137 6.04 21.02 -3.85
N ALA A 138 6.65 20.86 -2.66
CA ALA A 138 8.08 21.13 -2.46
C ALA A 138 9.00 20.47 -3.51
N THR A 139 8.76 19.21 -3.86
CA THR A 139 9.54 18.50 -4.89
C THR A 139 9.34 19.03 -6.31
N LYS A 140 8.17 19.63 -6.63
CA LYS A 140 7.95 20.29 -7.91
C LYS A 140 8.59 21.69 -7.95
N ILE A 141 8.65 22.40 -6.82
CA ILE A 141 9.36 23.69 -6.71
C ILE A 141 10.86 23.47 -6.98
N ARG A 142 11.47 22.46 -6.33
CA ARG A 142 12.89 22.10 -6.57
C ARG A 142 13.18 21.81 -8.04
N LYS A 143 12.40 20.92 -8.66
CA LYS A 143 12.55 20.59 -10.08
C LYS A 143 12.34 21.79 -11.02
N PHE A 144 11.53 22.76 -10.65
CA PHE A 144 11.25 23.93 -11.49
C PHE A 144 12.40 24.94 -11.52
N PHE A 145 13.13 25.09 -10.41
CA PHE A 145 14.26 26.01 -10.27
C PHE A 145 15.64 25.32 -10.26
N GLY A 146 15.71 24.01 -10.56
CA GLY A 146 16.96 23.25 -10.51
C GLY A 146 17.59 23.09 -9.11
N LEU A 147 16.84 23.35 -8.04
CA LEU A 147 17.37 23.43 -6.68
C LEU A 147 17.84 22.07 -6.14
N THR A 148 18.87 22.12 -5.30
CA THR A 148 19.41 21.00 -4.52
C THR A 148 18.46 20.59 -3.40
N LYS A 149 18.87 19.63 -2.57
CA LYS A 149 18.08 19.16 -1.43
C LYS A 149 18.26 20.03 -0.18
N GLU A 150 19.34 20.78 -0.17
CA GLU A 150 19.85 21.64 0.90
C GLU A 150 19.14 23.00 0.87
N ASP A 151 18.78 23.46 -0.33
CA ASP A 151 18.06 24.74 -0.56
C ASP A 151 16.68 24.82 0.11
N ASP A 152 16.41 25.96 0.75
CA ASP A 152 15.11 26.28 1.33
C ASP A 152 14.10 26.76 0.26
N VAL A 153 13.24 25.82 -0.13
CA VAL A 153 12.13 26.01 -1.07
C VAL A 153 11.12 27.10 -0.67
N ARG A 154 11.15 27.63 0.56
CA ARG A 154 10.24 28.70 0.99
C ARG A 154 10.52 30.03 0.30
N LYS A 155 11.80 30.32 0.01
CA LYS A 155 12.24 31.56 -0.65
C LYS A 155 11.80 31.59 -2.12
N PHE A 156 11.87 30.44 -2.79
CA PHE A 156 11.56 30.26 -4.22
C PHE A 156 10.07 30.01 -4.52
N VAL A 157 9.14 30.44 -3.65
CA VAL A 157 7.71 30.30 -3.93
C VAL A 157 7.23 31.47 -4.78
N ILE A 158 6.81 31.18 -6.01
CA ILE A 158 6.17 32.17 -6.90
C ILE A 158 4.95 32.78 -6.18
N ARG A 159 5.03 34.08 -5.90
CA ARG A 159 3.95 34.89 -5.36
C ARG A 159 3.18 35.51 -6.53
N ARG A 160 1.87 35.68 -6.37
CA ARG A 160 1.02 36.38 -7.34
C ARG A 160 0.45 37.63 -6.69
N GLU A 161 0.67 38.77 -7.30
CA GLU A 161 0.00 40.01 -6.93
C GLU A 161 -1.50 39.92 -7.23
N VAL A 162 -2.29 40.48 -6.33
CA VAL A 162 -3.74 40.52 -6.44
C VAL A 162 -4.16 41.97 -6.32
N GLN A 163 -4.53 42.55 -7.47
CA GLN A 163 -5.26 43.80 -7.53
C GLN A 163 -6.70 43.56 -7.02
N PRO A 164 -7.11 44.16 -5.90
CA PRO A 164 -8.48 44.05 -5.42
C PRO A 164 -9.43 44.88 -6.29
N LYS A 165 -10.64 44.37 -6.57
CA LYS A 165 -11.65 45.04 -7.42
C LYS A 165 -12.35 46.25 -6.76
N GLY A 166 -11.84 46.78 -5.66
CA GLY A 166 -12.46 47.91 -4.96
C GLY A 166 -11.50 49.08 -4.95
N GLU A 167 -12.01 50.26 -5.30
CA GLU A 167 -11.28 51.52 -5.27
C GLU A 167 -10.63 51.75 -3.89
N GLY A 168 -9.41 52.28 -3.88
CA GLY A 168 -8.62 52.52 -2.66
C GLY A 168 -8.01 51.30 -1.96
N LYS A 169 -8.31 50.05 -2.37
CA LYS A 169 -7.75 48.86 -1.71
C LYS A 169 -6.32 48.56 -2.19
N LYS A 170 -5.38 48.46 -1.25
CA LYS A 170 -3.94 48.23 -1.54
C LYS A 170 -3.68 46.89 -2.23
N VAL A 171 -2.72 46.87 -3.16
CA VAL A 171 -2.19 45.67 -3.81
C VAL A 171 -1.57 44.74 -2.77
N TYR A 172 -1.80 43.43 -2.89
CA TYR A 172 -1.22 42.45 -1.96
C TYR A 172 -0.82 41.14 -2.64
N THR A 173 0.21 40.47 -2.12
CA THR A 173 0.75 39.25 -2.70
C THR A 173 0.18 37.98 -2.05
N LYS A 174 -0.28 37.03 -2.87
CA LYS A 174 -0.69 35.69 -2.42
C LYS A 174 0.35 34.64 -2.81
N ALA A 175 0.64 33.72 -1.88
CA ALA A 175 1.51 32.57 -2.11
C ALA A 175 0.79 31.24 -1.79
N PRO A 176 1.05 30.15 -2.53
CA PRO A 176 0.51 28.84 -2.19
C PRO A 176 1.16 28.25 -0.92
N LYS A 177 0.35 27.68 -0.01
CA LYS A 177 0.86 26.86 1.10
C LYS A 177 1.58 25.62 0.55
N ILE A 178 2.91 25.55 0.76
CA ILE A 178 3.76 24.48 0.24
C ILE A 178 3.31 23.13 0.79
N GLN A 179 3.06 22.16 -0.09
CA GLN A 179 2.70 20.80 0.30
C GLN A 179 3.94 19.90 0.37
N ARG A 180 3.94 18.96 1.33
CA ARG A 180 4.97 17.93 1.57
C ARG A 180 6.35 18.43 2.01
N LEU A 181 6.44 19.70 2.45
CA LEU A 181 7.61 20.23 3.15
C LEU A 181 7.91 19.41 4.43
N VAL A 182 9.18 19.39 4.87
CA VAL A 182 9.58 18.89 6.19
C VAL A 182 9.49 20.08 7.15
N THR A 183 8.67 19.95 8.19
CA THR A 183 8.47 20.99 9.22
C THR A 183 8.82 20.43 10.60
N PRO A 184 9.18 21.26 11.59
CA PRO A 184 9.46 20.81 12.96
C PRO A 184 8.32 19.96 13.54
N GLN A 185 7.07 20.41 13.37
CA GLN A 185 5.86 19.66 13.75
C GLN A 185 5.80 18.25 13.11
N ARG A 186 6.20 18.11 11.85
CA ARG A 186 6.24 16.80 11.16
C ARG A 186 7.31 15.87 11.74
N LEU A 187 8.45 16.44 12.16
CA LEU A 187 9.50 15.69 12.86
C LEU A 187 9.04 15.30 14.28
N GLN A 188 8.37 16.20 15.00
CA GLN A 188 7.77 15.94 16.30
C GLN A 188 6.73 14.81 16.23
N HIS A 189 5.81 14.85 15.26
CA HIS A 189 4.83 13.77 15.04
C HIS A 189 5.52 12.42 14.73
N LYS A 190 6.66 12.42 14.02
CA LYS A 190 7.45 11.20 13.78
C LYS A 190 8.11 10.69 15.07
N ARG A 191 8.74 11.58 15.87
CA ARG A 191 9.34 11.25 17.17
C ARG A 191 8.29 10.69 18.14
N HIS A 192 7.15 11.37 18.28
CA HIS A 192 6.04 10.94 19.14
C HIS A 192 5.51 9.55 18.75
N ARG A 193 5.29 9.27 17.45
CA ARG A 193 4.89 7.94 16.99
C ARG A 193 5.90 6.85 17.35
N LEU A 194 7.20 7.14 17.28
CA LEU A 194 8.24 6.19 17.66
C LEU A 194 8.27 5.98 19.19
N ALA A 195 8.09 7.04 19.97
CA ALA A 195 7.98 6.95 21.44
C ALA A 195 6.76 6.12 21.88
N LEU A 196 5.59 6.29 21.26
CA LEU A 196 4.42 5.45 21.52
C LEU A 196 4.67 3.97 21.19
N LYS A 197 5.38 3.67 20.10
CA LYS A 197 5.76 2.29 19.76
C LYS A 197 6.67 1.65 20.82
N ARG A 198 7.65 2.41 21.34
CA ARG A 198 8.53 1.95 22.43
C ARG A 198 7.74 1.71 23.72
N ARG A 199 6.97 2.70 24.17
CA ARG A 199 6.12 2.61 25.37
C ARG A 199 5.13 1.46 25.33
N ASN A 200 4.54 1.18 24.17
CA ASN A 200 3.64 0.03 24.03
C ASN A 200 4.40 -1.30 24.11
N ALA A 201 5.60 -1.40 23.54
CA ALA A 201 6.43 -2.61 23.64
C ALA A 201 6.99 -2.82 25.06
N GLU A 202 7.36 -1.75 25.76
CA GLU A 202 7.71 -1.76 27.19
C GLU A 202 6.52 -2.29 28.01
N ARG A 203 5.35 -1.63 27.94
CA ARG A 203 4.13 -2.07 28.64
C ARG A 203 3.77 -3.55 28.37
N THR A 204 3.92 -4.04 27.15
CA THR A 204 3.65 -5.45 26.82
C THR A 204 4.67 -6.39 27.48
N LYS A 205 5.94 -6.02 27.60
CA LYS A 205 6.95 -6.80 28.34
C LYS A 205 6.66 -6.78 29.84
N ASP A 206 6.36 -5.59 30.38
CA ASP A 206 6.10 -5.39 31.80
C ASP A 206 4.89 -6.24 32.22
N ALA A 207 3.77 -6.12 31.51
CA ALA A 207 2.56 -6.92 31.75
C ALA A 207 2.78 -8.44 31.56
N ALA A 208 3.64 -8.86 30.63
CA ALA A 208 4.01 -10.27 30.48
C ALA A 208 4.86 -10.78 31.66
N SER A 209 5.74 -9.93 32.22
CA SER A 209 6.55 -10.25 33.40
C SER A 209 5.70 -10.32 34.68
N GLU A 210 4.76 -9.39 34.85
CA GLU A 210 3.78 -9.39 35.94
C GLU A 210 2.90 -10.65 35.88
N TYR A 211 2.37 -10.98 34.70
CA TYR A 211 1.58 -12.19 34.50
C TYR A 211 2.39 -13.47 34.77
N ALA A 212 3.65 -13.53 34.33
CA ALA A 212 4.53 -14.66 34.61
C ALA A 212 4.80 -14.84 36.11
N ALA A 213 5.00 -13.75 36.86
CA ALA A 213 5.17 -13.79 38.31
C ALA A 213 3.90 -14.27 39.03
N ILE A 214 2.72 -13.78 38.63
CA ILE A 214 1.42 -14.25 39.15
C ILE A 214 1.23 -15.74 38.85
N LEU A 215 1.53 -16.19 37.63
CA LEU A 215 1.39 -17.58 37.21
C LEU A 215 2.35 -18.49 38.00
N ALA A 216 3.60 -18.10 38.19
CA ALA A 216 4.57 -18.83 39.01
C ALA A 216 4.06 -18.99 40.46
N LYS A 217 3.52 -17.92 41.06
CA LYS A 217 2.89 -17.99 42.39
C LYS A 217 1.73 -18.99 42.43
N ARG A 218 0.77 -18.89 41.49
CA ARG A 218 -0.39 -19.82 41.40
C ARG A 218 0.03 -21.28 41.20
N VAL A 219 1.05 -21.54 40.38
CA VAL A 219 1.59 -22.90 40.17
C VAL A 219 2.24 -23.42 41.45
N SER A 220 2.97 -22.57 42.19
CA SER A 220 3.58 -22.97 43.46
C SER A 220 2.52 -23.29 44.54
N GLU A 221 1.48 -22.44 44.68
CA GLU A 221 0.32 -22.68 45.54
C GLU A 221 -0.37 -24.02 45.22
N ALA A 222 -0.65 -24.27 43.93
CA ALA A 222 -1.28 -25.52 43.48
C ALA A 222 -0.39 -26.76 43.69
N LYS A 223 0.94 -26.63 43.53
CA LYS A 223 1.89 -27.72 43.81
C LYS A 223 1.94 -28.04 45.31
N ASN A 224 1.98 -27.01 46.16
CA ASN A 224 1.98 -27.17 47.62
C ASN A 224 0.68 -27.82 48.10
N ALA A 225 -0.49 -27.36 47.61
CA ALA A 225 -1.78 -27.98 47.92
C ALA A 225 -1.85 -29.46 47.53
N LYS A 226 -1.28 -29.85 46.37
CA LYS A 226 -1.16 -31.27 45.96
C LYS A 226 -0.22 -32.07 46.88
N VAL A 227 0.91 -31.48 47.29
CA VAL A 227 1.87 -32.11 48.21
C VAL A 227 1.24 -32.30 49.59
N ASP A 228 0.52 -31.31 50.12
CA ASP A 228 -0.11 -31.41 51.43
C ASP A 228 -1.31 -32.36 51.42
N ALA A 229 -2.07 -32.43 50.32
CA ALA A 229 -3.07 -33.49 50.12
C ALA A 229 -2.42 -34.89 50.09
N ARG A 230 -1.24 -35.06 49.47
CA ARG A 230 -0.49 -36.31 49.49
C ARG A 230 0.02 -36.65 50.90
N LYS A 231 0.55 -35.68 51.65
CA LYS A 231 0.96 -35.85 53.06
C LYS A 231 -0.22 -36.30 53.92
N ARG A 232 -1.38 -35.63 53.83
CA ARG A 232 -2.62 -35.98 54.55
C ARG A 232 -3.05 -37.42 54.27
N ARG A 233 -3.04 -37.86 53.01
CA ARG A 233 -3.33 -39.25 52.62
C ARG A 233 -2.31 -40.25 53.19
N ALA A 234 -1.03 -39.92 53.18
CA ALA A 234 0.02 -40.78 53.76
C ALA A 234 -0.13 -40.91 55.29
N SER A 235 -0.44 -39.82 56.00
CA SER A 235 -0.71 -39.87 57.44
C SER A 235 -1.95 -40.70 57.79
N SER A 236 -3.02 -40.65 56.98
CA SER A 236 -4.20 -41.51 57.18
C SER A 236 -3.96 -43.00 56.87
N MET A 237 -2.92 -43.33 56.07
CA MET A 237 -2.50 -44.72 55.89
C MET A 237 -1.65 -45.22 57.06
N HIS A 238 -0.80 -44.36 57.64
CA HIS A 238 0.09 -44.73 58.75
C HIS A 238 -0.68 -45.17 60.01
N THR A 239 -1.88 -44.62 60.25
CA THR A 239 -2.74 -45.03 61.38
C THR A 239 -3.36 -46.42 61.22
N ASN A 240 -3.42 -46.99 60.01
CA ASN A 240 -4.00 -48.32 59.77
C ASN A 240 -3.02 -49.49 59.92
N LEU A 241 -1.72 -49.24 60.14
CA LEU A 241 -0.70 -50.29 60.30
C LEU A 241 -0.39 -50.65 61.77
N LYS A 242 -1.18 -50.16 62.74
CA LYS A 242 -0.99 -50.46 64.17
C LYS A 242 -1.64 -51.77 64.66
N TRP A 243 -2.21 -52.60 63.77
CA TRP A 243 -3.01 -53.78 64.15
C TRP A 243 -2.50 -55.14 63.62
N THR A 244 -1.30 -55.22 63.03
CA THR A 244 -0.75 -56.49 62.49
C THR A 244 0.74 -56.71 62.79
N ALA A 245 1.20 -56.42 64.01
CA ALA A 245 2.56 -56.69 64.46
C ALA A 245 2.64 -57.14 65.94
N TYR A 246 1.66 -57.94 66.40
CA TYR A 246 1.63 -58.50 67.76
C TYR A 246 1.54 -60.03 67.74
N TYR A 247 2.47 -60.68 67.03
CA TYR A 247 2.72 -62.12 67.14
C TYR A 247 4.22 -62.41 66.97
N TYR A 248 4.73 -63.33 67.77
CA TYR A 248 6.13 -63.81 67.83
C TYR A 248 7.18 -62.86 68.41
N LEU A 249 7.10 -62.67 69.74
CA LEU A 249 8.29 -62.73 70.59
C LEU A 249 8.77 -64.19 70.66
N GLY A 250 10.04 -64.45 70.35
CA GLY A 250 10.66 -65.77 70.46
C GLY A 250 12.18 -65.66 70.54
N TRP A 251 12.76 -66.06 71.67
CA TRP A 251 14.20 -66.04 71.92
C TRP A 251 14.98 -67.00 71.00
N ARG A 252 16.23 -66.65 70.64
CA ARG A 252 17.39 -67.45 71.05
C ARG A 252 18.75 -66.75 70.92
N PHE A 253 19.70 -67.30 71.66
CA PHE A 253 21.06 -66.85 71.88
C PHE A 253 22.05 -67.61 70.97
N TRP A 254 23.19 -66.98 70.67
CA TRP A 254 24.50 -67.61 70.38
C TRP A 254 24.72 -68.58 69.19
N ASN A 255 25.47 -68.07 68.20
CA ASN A 255 26.86 -68.43 67.84
C ASN A 255 27.23 -69.78 67.16
N ALA A 256 28.26 -69.67 66.31
CA ALA A 256 29.15 -70.69 65.72
C ALA A 256 28.65 -71.67 64.62
N ASN A 257 29.19 -71.45 63.42
CA ASN A 257 29.62 -72.40 62.37
C ASN A 257 28.79 -73.65 62.05
N ASP A 258 28.29 -73.70 60.81
CA ASP A 258 28.29 -74.93 60.00
C ASP A 258 28.59 -74.62 58.52
N VAL A 259 29.15 -75.62 57.83
CA VAL A 259 29.80 -75.58 56.49
C VAL A 259 29.19 -76.79 55.74
N LEU A 260 28.68 -76.76 54.49
CA LEU A 260 29.36 -76.49 53.20
C LEU A 260 28.38 -76.72 52.00
N LEU A 261 28.58 -76.03 50.85
CA LEU A 261 28.14 -76.36 49.46
C LEU A 261 26.61 -76.52 49.16
N ILE A 262 26.06 -76.25 47.95
CA ILE A 262 26.47 -76.57 46.56
C ILE A 262 26.02 -75.47 45.54
N CYS A 263 26.85 -75.21 44.50
CA CYS A 263 26.64 -74.58 43.16
C CYS A 263 25.92 -73.21 43.00
N PHE A 264 26.51 -72.21 42.32
CA PHE A 264 26.55 -71.98 40.84
C PHE A 264 25.13 -71.83 40.22
N ASP A 265 24.79 -70.76 39.48
CA ASP A 265 25.57 -70.17 38.38
C ASP A 265 25.81 -68.64 38.38
N ILE A 266 26.97 -68.30 37.81
CA ILE A 266 27.41 -67.01 37.28
C ILE A 266 27.37 -67.18 35.74
N PRO A 267 26.88 -66.22 34.91
CA PRO A 267 27.86 -65.33 34.26
C PRO A 267 27.43 -63.92 33.82
N LEU A 268 28.31 -62.95 34.13
CA LEU A 268 28.81 -61.83 33.27
C LEU A 268 27.75 -60.83 32.68
N TYR A 269 28.00 -59.57 32.27
CA TYR A 269 29.12 -58.61 32.34
C TYR A 269 28.53 -57.19 32.05
N CYS A 270 29.11 -56.05 32.43
CA CYS A 270 30.32 -55.78 33.21
C CYS A 270 30.29 -54.36 33.83
N GLN A 271 31.41 -54.00 34.47
CA GLN A 271 32.02 -52.69 34.69
C GLN A 271 32.09 -51.79 33.41
N LEU A 272 32.34 -50.47 33.47
CA LEU A 272 33.08 -49.68 34.46
C LEU A 272 32.57 -48.22 34.55
N GLN A 273 32.89 -47.57 35.67
CA GLN A 273 32.86 -46.12 35.86
C GLN A 273 33.79 -45.41 34.84
N TRP A 274 33.78 -44.06 34.79
CA TRP A 274 34.96 -43.22 35.09
C TRP A 274 34.55 -41.74 35.07
N MET A 275 35.37 -40.89 35.69
CA MET A 275 35.01 -39.54 36.12
C MET A 275 36.20 -38.58 35.89
N VAL A 276 35.92 -37.27 35.72
CA VAL A 276 36.84 -36.12 35.97
C VAL A 276 37.90 -35.70 34.91
N LEU A 277 37.59 -34.57 34.24
CA LEU A 277 38.44 -33.35 33.94
C LEU A 277 39.77 -33.50 33.12
N PRO A 278 40.58 -32.42 32.90
CA PRO A 278 40.33 -31.41 31.86
C PRO A 278 41.54 -31.09 30.93
N ALA A 279 41.40 -30.02 30.14
CA ALA A 279 42.28 -29.48 29.09
C ALA A 279 43.80 -29.34 29.36
N GLU A 280 44.62 -29.44 28.31
CA GLU A 280 45.49 -28.32 27.84
C GLU A 280 46.09 -28.49 26.42
N SER A 281 46.60 -27.37 25.89
CA SER A 281 47.39 -27.08 24.68
C SER A 281 47.99 -28.20 23.80
N LEU A 282 47.97 -28.00 22.46
CA LEU A 282 49.15 -27.47 21.71
C LEU A 282 48.86 -27.17 20.22
N SER A 283 49.71 -26.33 19.64
CA SER A 283 49.65 -25.79 18.28
C SER A 283 50.32 -26.66 17.22
N LEU A 284 49.88 -26.57 15.96
CA LEU A 284 50.75 -26.23 14.82
C LEU A 284 49.97 -25.93 13.52
N ASN A 285 50.49 -24.98 12.74
CA ASN A 285 49.97 -24.60 11.42
C ASN A 285 50.35 -25.64 10.36
N PHE A 286 49.50 -25.85 9.35
CA PHE A 286 49.99 -26.02 7.96
C PHE A 286 49.02 -25.39 6.94
N PHE A 287 49.54 -25.14 5.75
CA PHE A 287 49.13 -24.07 4.83
C PHE A 287 48.77 -24.63 3.44
N LEU A 288 48.13 -23.82 2.57
CA LEU A 288 47.69 -24.13 1.18
C LEU A 288 46.57 -25.20 1.06
N THR A 289 45.33 -24.88 0.64
CA THR A 289 44.83 -24.44 -0.69
C THR A 289 45.07 -25.43 -1.85
N LEU A 290 43.98 -26.00 -2.40
CA LEU A 290 43.46 -25.67 -3.74
C LEU A 290 42.20 -26.49 -4.11
N PHE A 291 41.21 -25.83 -4.70
CA PHE A 291 40.15 -26.44 -5.52
C PHE A 291 40.74 -26.83 -6.89
N PRO A 292 40.19 -27.85 -7.58
CA PRO A 292 39.28 -27.54 -8.69
C PRO A 292 38.11 -28.53 -8.93
N PHE A 293 37.00 -27.98 -9.42
CA PHE A 293 35.92 -28.65 -10.19
C PHE A 293 36.32 -28.67 -11.70
N PRO A 294 35.52 -29.21 -12.67
CA PRO A 294 34.36 -30.14 -12.63
C PRO A 294 34.43 -31.32 -13.64
N THR A 295 33.46 -32.26 -13.68
CA THR A 295 32.68 -32.65 -14.90
C THR A 295 31.60 -33.76 -14.67
N ARG A 296 30.68 -33.84 -15.65
CA ARG A 296 29.55 -34.78 -15.98
C ARG A 296 29.77 -36.30 -15.65
N SER A 297 28.78 -37.20 -15.56
CA SER A 297 27.30 -37.18 -15.80
C SER A 297 26.56 -38.46 -15.29
N THR A 298 25.25 -38.32 -14.98
CA THR A 298 24.14 -39.32 -15.09
C THR A 298 24.28 -40.77 -14.54
N PHE A 299 23.45 -41.14 -13.55
CA PHE A 299 22.45 -42.24 -13.63
C PHE A 299 21.45 -42.18 -12.43
N GLN A 300 20.53 -43.15 -12.29
CA GLN A 300 19.20 -43.02 -11.65
C GLN A 300 18.76 -44.36 -10.96
N ILE A 301 17.72 -44.53 -10.10
CA ILE A 301 16.53 -43.69 -9.83
C ILE A 301 16.31 -43.28 -8.31
N PRO A 302 15.48 -43.88 -7.39
CA PRO A 302 14.74 -43.02 -6.42
C PRO A 302 14.61 -43.45 -4.92
N VAL A 303 13.82 -42.61 -4.21
CA VAL A 303 12.99 -42.86 -2.98
C VAL A 303 13.62 -42.60 -1.59
N MET A 304 13.47 -41.37 -1.08
CA MET A 304 12.38 -41.10 -0.11
C MET A 304 12.08 -39.61 0.06
N LEU A 305 10.78 -39.34 0.14
CA LEU A 305 10.14 -38.03 0.32
C LEU A 305 10.47 -37.42 1.70
N TYR A 306 10.73 -36.12 1.78
CA TYR A 306 9.86 -35.16 2.49
C TYR A 306 10.38 -33.72 2.34
N ALA A 307 9.58 -32.85 1.74
CA ALA A 307 9.88 -31.42 1.64
C ALA A 307 8.66 -30.57 2.03
N ILE A 308 8.86 -29.71 3.03
CA ILE A 308 8.44 -28.30 3.09
C ILE A 308 7.01 -27.96 2.61
N LEU A 309 6.18 -27.44 3.53
CA LEU A 309 5.27 -26.35 3.19
C LEU A 309 5.22 -25.27 4.30
N LYS A 310 5.91 -24.16 4.06
CA LYS A 310 5.51 -22.83 4.55
C LYS A 310 4.63 -22.20 3.48
N PHE A 311 3.43 -21.76 3.83
CA PHE A 311 2.75 -20.70 3.08
C PHE A 311 1.92 -19.79 3.99
N SER A 312 1.62 -18.58 3.51
CA SER A 312 1.19 -17.46 4.34
C SER A 312 -0.24 -16.98 4.03
N ASN A 313 -1.14 -17.00 5.04
CA ASN A 313 -2.31 -16.11 5.23
C ASN A 313 -3.39 -15.99 4.09
N PRO A 314 -4.56 -15.37 4.36
CA PRO A 314 -5.50 -15.62 5.46
C PRO A 314 -6.98 -15.64 5.00
N VAL A 315 -7.88 -16.39 5.66
CA VAL A 315 -9.35 -16.22 5.51
C VAL A 315 -10.04 -16.32 6.88
N ALA A 316 -11.15 -15.59 7.04
CA ALA A 316 -11.85 -15.30 8.31
C ALA A 316 -13.09 -16.20 8.55
N LEU A 317 -13.91 -15.79 9.53
CA LEU A 317 -15.10 -16.46 10.15
C LEU A 317 -14.67 -17.38 11.31
N THR A 318 -15.26 -17.32 12.51
CA THR A 318 -16.70 -17.23 12.82
C THR A 318 -17.10 -16.18 13.91
N HIS A 319 -18.40 -16.17 14.26
CA HIS A 319 -19.17 -15.10 14.93
C HIS A 319 -19.04 -14.98 16.47
N PRO A 320 -19.51 -13.86 17.08
CA PRO A 320 -19.61 -13.66 18.53
C PRO A 320 -20.91 -14.21 19.15
N LEU A 321 -20.93 -14.38 20.48
CA LEU A 321 -22.11 -14.72 21.29
C LEU A 321 -22.74 -13.47 21.96
N VAL A 322 -24.06 -13.59 22.20
CA VAL A 322 -25.09 -12.55 22.51
C VAL A 322 -26.22 -13.27 23.28
N ASP A 323 -26.97 -12.73 24.27
CA ASP A 323 -27.08 -11.40 24.90
C ASP A 323 -27.30 -11.55 26.43
N SER A 324 -27.40 -10.45 27.21
CA SER A 324 -28.50 -10.29 28.21
C SER A 324 -28.59 -8.88 28.85
N MET A 325 -29.37 -8.00 28.21
CA MET A 325 -30.53 -7.25 28.77
C MET A 325 -30.36 -6.15 29.88
N PRO A 326 -31.36 -5.26 30.10
CA PRO A 326 -32.04 -4.42 29.10
C PRO A 326 -32.37 -2.96 29.58
N ASN A 327 -33.06 -2.19 28.72
CA ASN A 327 -33.94 -1.03 29.01
C ASN A 327 -33.36 0.33 29.49
N THR A 328 -33.44 1.36 28.64
CA THR A 328 -34.45 2.43 28.77
C THR A 328 -34.52 3.34 27.52
N CYS A 329 -35.69 3.94 27.28
CA CYS A 329 -36.04 4.65 26.04
C CYS A 329 -35.67 6.15 26.04
N LEU A 330 -35.55 6.75 24.83
CA LEU A 330 -35.90 8.13 24.42
C LEU A 330 -35.41 8.32 22.96
N VAL A 331 -36.23 8.12 21.92
CA VAL A 331 -37.16 9.09 21.31
C VAL A 331 -36.49 10.43 20.94
N GLY A 332 -36.32 10.75 19.64
CA GLY A 332 -35.66 12.00 19.22
C GLY A 332 -35.43 12.25 17.71
N THR A 333 -36.47 12.08 16.88
CA THR A 333 -36.69 12.75 15.55
C THR A 333 -35.52 13.05 14.58
N ILE A 334 -35.57 12.35 13.43
CA ILE A 334 -34.96 12.77 12.15
C ILE A 334 -35.67 14.04 11.63
N ARG A 335 -34.92 15.04 11.14
CA ARG A 335 -35.45 16.03 10.18
C ARG A 335 -34.47 16.38 9.06
N ASP A 336 -34.89 16.03 7.84
CA ASP A 336 -34.36 16.48 6.56
C ASP A 336 -34.28 18.03 6.51
N ARG A 337 -33.20 18.59 5.92
CA ARG A 337 -33.27 19.89 5.23
C ARG A 337 -32.31 19.94 4.03
N ARG A 338 -32.91 19.84 2.86
CA ARG A 338 -32.33 20.11 1.52
C ARG A 338 -32.40 21.61 1.21
N TYR A 339 -31.39 22.15 0.50
CA TYR A 339 -31.39 23.35 -0.38
C TYR A 339 -32.01 24.67 0.17
N ALA A 340 -31.35 25.84 0.15
CA ALA A 340 -31.10 26.66 -1.04
C ALA A 340 -30.38 27.99 -0.69
N ARG A 341 -29.93 28.72 -1.74
CA ARG A 341 -29.52 30.16 -1.86
C ARG A 341 -29.59 31.04 -0.59
N ILE A 342 -28.58 31.87 -0.31
CA ILE A 342 -28.08 33.00 -1.14
C ILE A 342 -26.58 32.93 -1.41
#